data_AF-A0A7H0LFW6-F1
#
_entry.id   AF-A0A7H0LFW6-F1
#
_cell.length_a   1.000
_cell.length_b   1.000
_cell.length_c   1.000
_cell.angle_alpha   90.00
_cell.angle_beta   90.00
_cell.angle_gamma   90.00
#
_symmetry.space_group_name_H-M   'P 1'
#
loop_
_entity.id
_entity.type
_entity.pdbx_description
1 polymer ?
#
loop_
_entity_poly.entity_id
_entity_poly.type
_entity_poly.pdbx_seq_one_letter_code
_entity_poly.pdbx_strand_id
1 'polypeptide(L)'
;MNQVSTIVSARPAAPVIPVADGHMIAGSDATVLQRIADDGISLALWERTSPLRHGPLAGFDDVRIVTTGAQVTADLTARLTNEESWHAPLIADVAMLARHFAAILRSASIEIRLERVTGRACWKWHSDYVTARLICTYIGPGTQWLSRGCNHPPAAGDQHQLGTGTVGLFKGKGWAGDGAIVHRSPPPDATDAERLLLVIDPVAADDRVRRL
;
A
#
# COMPACT_ATOMS: atom_id res chain seq x y z
N MET A 1 33.42 -41.50 -1.50
CA MET A 1 32.06 -41.03 -1.83
C MET A 1 31.26 -40.96 -0.55
N ASN A 2 31.10 -39.77 0.03
CA ASN A 2 30.15 -39.53 1.12
C ASN A 2 29.30 -38.31 0.73
N GLN A 3 28.02 -38.55 0.46
CA GLN A 3 27.02 -37.52 0.16
C GLN A 3 26.40 -37.08 1.48
N VAL A 4 26.66 -35.84 1.88
CA VAL A 4 25.97 -35.19 3.01
C VAL A 4 24.74 -34.49 2.43
N SER A 5 23.55 -35.02 2.70
CA SER A 5 22.28 -34.37 2.35
C SER A 5 21.98 -33.27 3.37
N THR A 6 22.00 -32.02 2.92
CA THR A 6 21.58 -30.86 3.71
C THR A 6 20.06 -30.75 3.63
N ILE A 7 19.37 -31.05 4.73
CA ILE A 7 17.93 -30.80 4.88
C ILE A 7 17.76 -29.29 5.08
N VAL A 8 17.23 -28.60 4.06
CA VAL A 8 16.77 -27.22 4.18
C VAL A 8 15.44 -27.25 4.93
N SER A 9 15.46 -26.89 6.21
CA SER A 9 14.26 -26.69 7.02
C SER A 9 13.49 -25.48 6.48
N ALA A 10 12.29 -25.71 5.93
CA ALA A 10 11.39 -24.65 5.54
C ALA A 10 10.89 -23.92 6.79
N ARG A 11 11.07 -22.59 6.86
CA ARG A 11 10.43 -21.76 7.89
C ARG A 11 8.91 -21.99 7.82
N PRO A 12 8.23 -22.26 8.95
CA PRO A 12 6.78 -22.30 8.95
C PRO A 12 6.25 -20.92 8.52
N ALA A 13 5.26 -20.93 7.63
CA ALA A 13 4.48 -19.73 7.35
C ALA A 13 3.92 -19.21 8.67
N ALA A 14 4.03 -17.89 8.90
CA ALA A 14 3.40 -17.28 10.07
C ALA A 14 1.89 -17.59 10.04
N PRO A 15 1.28 -17.92 11.19
CA PRO A 15 -0.15 -18.19 11.23
C PRO A 15 -0.90 -16.95 10.73
N VAL A 16 -1.75 -17.12 9.72
CA VAL A 16 -2.77 -16.14 9.36
C VAL A 16 -3.76 -16.14 10.52
N ILE A 17 -3.65 -15.16 11.41
CA ILE A 17 -4.62 -14.95 12.48
C ILE A 17 -5.88 -14.39 11.79
N PRO A 18 -7.04 -15.07 11.84
CA PRO A 18 -8.28 -14.51 11.32
C PRO A 18 -8.67 -13.32 12.21
N VAL A 19 -8.60 -12.10 11.66
CA VAL A 19 -9.12 -10.92 12.34
C VAL A 19 -10.65 -11.02 12.34
N ALA A 20 -11.26 -10.85 13.52
CA ALA A 20 -12.68 -11.07 13.77
C ALA A 20 -13.63 -10.01 13.18
N ASP A 21 -13.18 -9.18 12.24
CA ASP A 21 -13.97 -8.06 11.73
C ASP A 21 -14.10 -8.16 10.20
N GLY A 22 -15.28 -8.55 9.73
CA GLY A 22 -15.61 -8.79 8.31
C GLY A 22 -15.55 -7.56 7.39
N HIS A 23 -14.89 -6.47 7.81
CA HIS A 23 -14.59 -5.29 7.00
C HIS A 23 -13.23 -5.34 6.31
N MET A 24 -12.39 -6.31 6.66
CA MET A 24 -11.11 -6.58 6.01
C MET A 24 -11.18 -7.92 5.27
N ILE A 25 -10.64 -7.96 4.05
CA ILE A 25 -10.46 -9.19 3.28
C ILE A 25 -9.03 -9.28 2.76
N ALA A 26 -8.43 -10.47 2.89
CA ALA A 26 -7.07 -10.74 2.45
C ALA A 26 -7.01 -11.91 1.45
N GLY A 27 -6.01 -11.89 0.57
CA GLY A 27 -5.78 -12.94 -0.41
C GLY A 27 -4.38 -12.88 -1.00
N SER A 28 -3.93 -14.00 -1.57
CA SER A 28 -2.59 -14.12 -2.18
C SER A 28 -2.53 -13.68 -3.65
N ASP A 29 -3.68 -13.34 -4.24
CA ASP A 29 -3.81 -12.91 -5.64
C ASP A 29 -4.36 -11.48 -5.73
N ALA A 30 -3.91 -10.72 -6.73
CA ALA A 30 -4.29 -9.32 -6.92
C ALA A 30 -5.80 -9.10 -7.10
N THR A 31 -6.55 -10.12 -7.53
CA THR A 31 -8.01 -10.07 -7.66
C THR A 31 -8.73 -9.76 -6.35
N VAL A 32 -8.12 -10.05 -5.18
CA VAL A 32 -8.70 -9.68 -3.88
C VAL A 32 -8.94 -8.19 -3.74
N LEU A 33 -8.13 -7.35 -4.41
CA LEU A 33 -8.30 -5.89 -4.36
C LEU A 33 -9.65 -5.44 -4.92
N GLN A 34 -10.26 -6.21 -5.83
CA GLN A 34 -11.59 -5.91 -6.38
C GLN A 34 -12.70 -6.01 -5.32
N ARG A 35 -12.47 -6.84 -4.29
CA ARG A 35 -13.41 -7.02 -3.17
C ARG A 35 -13.58 -5.76 -2.32
N ILE A 36 -12.77 -4.72 -2.54
CA ILE A 36 -13.03 -3.40 -1.95
C ILE A 36 -14.40 -2.84 -2.34
N ALA A 37 -14.94 -3.24 -3.50
CA ALA A 37 -16.25 -2.79 -3.96
C ALA A 37 -17.41 -3.40 -3.17
N ASP A 38 -17.18 -4.53 -2.49
CA ASP A 38 -18.20 -5.21 -1.71
C ASP A 38 -18.67 -4.37 -0.53
N ASP A 39 -19.95 -4.51 -0.20
CA ASP A 39 -20.52 -3.93 1.00
C ASP A 39 -19.85 -4.50 2.25
N GLY A 40 -19.64 -3.63 3.24
CA GLY A 40 -18.97 -3.99 4.49
C GLY A 40 -17.45 -3.98 4.41
N ILE A 41 -16.83 -4.18 3.24
CA ILE A 41 -15.37 -4.16 3.09
C ILE A 41 -14.85 -2.72 3.05
N SER A 42 -13.98 -2.36 4.00
CA SER A 42 -13.25 -1.08 4.01
C SER A 42 -11.75 -1.25 3.73
N LEU A 43 -11.24 -2.49 3.76
CA LEU A 43 -9.83 -2.80 3.52
C LEU A 43 -9.70 -4.11 2.74
N ALA A 44 -9.05 -4.06 1.57
CA ALA A 44 -8.67 -5.25 0.82
C ALA A 44 -7.15 -5.38 0.80
N LEU A 45 -6.63 -6.55 1.17
CA LEU A 45 -5.21 -6.82 1.32
C LEU A 45 -4.76 -7.89 0.33
N TRP A 46 -3.84 -7.52 -0.57
CA TRP A 46 -3.10 -8.49 -1.36
C TRP A 46 -1.78 -8.80 -0.65
N GLU A 47 -1.74 -9.98 -0.04
CA GLU A 47 -0.58 -10.51 0.67
C GLU A 47 0.41 -11.09 -0.33
N ARG A 48 1.57 -10.46 -0.41
CA ARG A 48 2.65 -10.86 -1.31
C ARG A 48 4.00 -10.44 -0.73
N THR A 49 5.06 -11.10 -1.18
CA THR A 49 6.42 -10.66 -0.93
C THR A 49 6.73 -9.42 -1.75
N SER A 50 7.44 -8.44 -1.16
CA SER A 50 7.93 -7.28 -1.91
C SER A 50 8.76 -7.74 -3.11
N PRO A 51 8.49 -7.24 -4.34
CA PRO A 51 9.28 -7.59 -5.51
C PRO A 51 10.66 -6.93 -5.49
N LEU A 52 10.89 -5.97 -4.59
CA LEU A 52 12.16 -5.26 -4.51
C LEU A 52 13.18 -6.05 -3.70
N ARG A 53 14.32 -6.29 -4.34
CA ARG A 53 15.59 -6.50 -3.64
C ARG A 53 16.23 -5.13 -3.55
N HIS A 54 16.12 -4.49 -2.40
CA HIS A 54 16.45 -3.07 -2.29
C HIS A 54 17.95 -2.83 -2.13
N GLY A 55 18.41 -1.73 -2.72
CA GLY A 55 19.68 -1.09 -2.38
C GLY A 55 19.51 -0.10 -1.21
N PRO A 56 20.51 0.75 -0.94
CA PRO A 56 20.33 1.89 -0.06
C PRO A 56 19.30 2.88 -0.64
N LEU A 57 18.51 3.54 0.21
CA LEU A 57 17.62 4.63 -0.21
C LEU A 57 18.27 6.02 -0.09
N ALA A 58 19.55 6.07 0.31
CA ALA A 58 20.30 7.30 0.38
C ALA A 58 20.30 8.02 -0.99
N GLY A 59 19.79 9.25 -1.02
CA GLY A 59 19.70 10.04 -2.24
C GLY A 59 18.45 9.77 -3.10
N PHE A 60 17.50 8.94 -2.63
CA PHE A 60 16.20 8.84 -3.30
C PHE A 60 15.38 10.11 -3.03
N ASP A 61 14.99 10.79 -4.11
CA ASP A 61 14.08 11.93 -4.09
C ASP A 61 12.63 11.47 -4.19
N ASP A 62 11.75 12.08 -3.39
CA ASP A 62 10.32 11.80 -3.44
C ASP A 62 9.74 12.11 -4.83
N VAL A 63 8.97 11.17 -5.36
CA VAL A 63 8.30 11.31 -6.65
C VAL A 63 6.82 11.54 -6.41
N ARG A 64 6.27 12.64 -6.96
CA ARG A 64 4.83 12.88 -7.04
C ARG A 64 4.44 13.22 -8.48
N ILE A 65 3.59 12.39 -9.07
CA ILE A 65 3.12 12.57 -10.45
C ILE A 65 1.61 12.36 -10.56
N VAL A 66 0.96 13.16 -11.40
CA VAL A 66 -0.39 12.87 -11.90
C VAL A 66 -0.25 12.27 -13.29
N THR A 67 -0.82 11.09 -13.50
CA THR A 67 -0.63 10.32 -14.73
C THR A 67 -1.85 9.43 -15.02
N THR A 68 -1.78 8.66 -16.10
CA THR A 68 -2.73 7.59 -16.42
C THR A 68 -2.07 6.24 -16.19
N GLY A 69 -2.86 5.18 -15.98
CA GLY A 69 -2.31 3.82 -15.79
C GLY A 69 -1.41 3.33 -16.94
N ALA A 70 -1.55 3.90 -18.15
CA ALA A 70 -0.73 3.58 -19.32
C ALA A 70 0.61 4.34 -19.36
N GLN A 71 0.70 5.51 -18.74
CA GLN A 71 1.90 6.38 -18.82
C GLN A 71 2.86 6.22 -17.63
N VAL A 72 2.45 5.52 -16.57
CA VAL A 72 3.25 5.32 -15.34
C VAL A 72 4.68 4.89 -15.62
N THR A 73 4.90 3.92 -16.52
CA THR A 73 6.25 3.44 -16.83
C THR A 73 7.12 4.54 -17.42
N ALA A 74 6.61 5.29 -18.40
CA ALA A 74 7.36 6.37 -19.03
C ALA A 74 7.64 7.51 -18.03
N ASP A 75 6.63 7.90 -17.26
CA ASP A 75 6.74 9.01 -16.31
C ASP A 75 7.69 8.70 -15.16
N LEU A 76 7.67 7.48 -14.61
CA LEU A 76 8.59 7.09 -13.55
C LEU A 76 10.01 6.89 -14.06
N THR A 77 10.21 6.33 -15.26
CA THR A 77 11.54 6.25 -15.88
C THR A 77 12.15 7.64 -16.08
N ALA A 78 11.33 8.65 -16.44
CA ALA A 78 11.80 10.03 -16.58
C ALA A 78 12.15 10.71 -15.25
N ARG A 79 11.60 10.23 -14.12
CA ARG A 79 11.84 10.79 -12.78
C ARG A 79 12.99 10.09 -12.05
N LEU A 80 13.14 8.79 -12.23
CA LEU A 80 14.16 7.97 -11.58
C LEU A 80 15.41 7.88 -12.47
N THR A 81 16.12 9.00 -12.61
CA THR A 81 17.22 9.16 -13.58
C THR A 81 18.55 8.57 -13.11
N ASN A 82 18.72 8.35 -11.81
CA ASN A 82 19.88 7.61 -11.30
C ASN A 82 19.69 6.10 -11.58
N GLU A 83 20.74 5.45 -12.08
CA GLU A 83 20.67 4.04 -12.42
C GLU A 83 20.89 3.17 -11.17
N GLU A 84 19.78 2.82 -10.51
CA GLU A 84 19.78 1.82 -9.45
C GLU A 84 19.17 0.50 -9.96
N SER A 85 19.78 -0.62 -9.59
CA SER A 85 19.33 -1.96 -10.03
C SER A 85 17.89 -2.29 -9.62
N TRP A 86 17.36 -1.60 -8.59
CA TRP A 86 16.00 -1.80 -8.08
C TRP A 86 14.95 -0.86 -8.70
N HIS A 87 15.33 0.10 -9.56
CA HIS A 87 14.37 1.00 -10.22
C HIS A 87 13.49 0.28 -11.25
N ALA A 88 14.07 -0.53 -12.14
CA ALA A 88 13.29 -1.27 -13.13
C ALA A 88 12.18 -2.17 -12.50
N PRO A 89 12.46 -3.01 -11.47
CA PRO A 89 11.41 -3.78 -10.82
C PRO A 89 10.40 -2.91 -10.05
N LEU A 90 10.83 -1.78 -9.45
CA LEU A 90 9.91 -0.82 -8.84
C LEU A 90 8.94 -0.24 -9.86
N ILE A 91 9.45 0.28 -10.98
CA ILE A 91 8.63 0.90 -12.03
C ILE A 91 7.62 -0.11 -12.59
N ALA A 92 8.05 -1.34 -12.86
CA ALA A 92 7.19 -2.39 -13.36
C ALA A 92 6.05 -2.71 -12.37
N ASP A 93 6.37 -2.81 -11.08
CA ASP A 93 5.40 -3.10 -10.04
C ASP A 93 4.41 -1.95 -9.82
N VAL A 94 4.91 -0.71 -9.70
CA VAL A 94 4.07 0.49 -9.55
C VAL A 94 3.12 0.63 -10.74
N ALA A 95 3.60 0.39 -11.97
CA ALA A 95 2.76 0.44 -13.16
C ALA A 95 1.65 -0.63 -13.15
N MET A 96 1.94 -1.85 -12.66
CA MET A 96 0.93 -2.89 -12.49
C MET A 96 -0.11 -2.50 -11.44
N LEU A 97 0.32 -2.04 -10.26
CA LEU A 97 -0.59 -1.60 -9.19
C LEU A 97 -1.46 -0.43 -9.63
N ALA A 98 -0.89 0.54 -10.33
CA ALA A 98 -1.60 1.66 -10.91
C ALA A 98 -2.69 1.23 -11.90
N ARG A 99 -2.41 0.24 -12.77
CA ARG A 99 -3.42 -0.32 -13.68
C ARG A 99 -4.56 -1.00 -12.93
N HIS A 100 -4.26 -1.81 -11.91
CA HIS A 100 -5.30 -2.42 -11.08
C HIS A 100 -6.15 -1.37 -10.38
N PHE A 101 -5.50 -0.37 -9.76
CA PHE A 101 -6.19 0.70 -9.06
C PHE A 101 -7.10 1.53 -9.97
N ALA A 102 -6.58 1.98 -11.12
CA ALA A 102 -7.34 2.73 -12.11
C ALA A 102 -8.53 1.93 -12.65
N ALA A 103 -8.36 0.62 -12.87
CA ALA A 103 -9.45 -0.26 -13.29
C ALA A 103 -10.53 -0.42 -12.21
N ILE A 104 -10.13 -0.66 -10.95
CA ILE A 104 -11.06 -0.83 -9.81
C ILE A 104 -11.89 0.44 -9.58
N LEU A 105 -11.26 1.61 -9.58
CA LEU A 105 -11.94 2.89 -9.33
C LEU A 105 -12.52 3.53 -10.60
N ARG A 106 -12.28 2.94 -11.77
CA ARG A 106 -12.64 3.50 -13.08
C ARG A 106 -12.12 4.93 -13.27
N SER A 107 -10.90 5.18 -12.78
CA SER A 107 -10.25 6.50 -12.82
C SER A 107 -9.40 6.64 -14.07
N ALA A 108 -9.63 7.70 -14.85
CA ALA A 108 -8.82 8.00 -16.03
C ALA A 108 -7.41 8.50 -15.65
N SER A 109 -7.32 9.25 -14.55
CA SER A 109 -6.08 9.78 -14.00
C SER A 109 -5.93 9.43 -12.53
N ILE A 110 -4.68 9.24 -12.12
CA ILE A 110 -4.28 8.84 -10.78
C ILE A 110 -3.10 9.71 -10.35
N GLU A 111 -2.98 9.94 -9.04
CA GLU A 111 -1.79 10.52 -8.44
C GLU A 111 -0.95 9.38 -7.83
N ILE A 112 0.33 9.34 -8.18
CA ILE A 112 1.30 8.40 -7.61
C ILE A 112 2.28 9.19 -6.77
N ARG A 113 2.53 8.68 -5.55
CA ARG A 113 3.56 9.16 -4.64
C ARG A 113 4.48 8.02 -4.25
N LEU A 114 5.78 8.19 -4.48
CA LEU A 114 6.85 7.36 -3.93
C LEU A 114 7.62 8.23 -2.95
N GLU A 115 7.55 7.90 -1.67
CA GLU A 115 8.07 8.72 -0.59
C GLU A 115 9.12 7.93 0.20
N ARG A 116 10.31 8.52 0.37
CA ARG A 116 11.34 8.07 1.31
C ARG A 116 11.03 8.68 2.67
N VAL A 117 10.33 7.92 3.50
CA VAL A 117 9.88 8.40 4.81
C VAL A 117 10.99 8.21 5.84
N THR A 118 11.52 9.32 6.34
CA THR A 118 12.44 9.37 7.49
C THR A 118 11.75 10.07 8.68
N GLY A 119 11.58 9.38 9.81
CA GLY A 119 11.05 10.00 11.04
C GLY A 119 9.53 10.26 11.08
N ARG A 120 9.13 11.50 11.42
CA ARG A 120 7.75 11.91 11.82
C ARG A 120 6.74 11.95 10.66
N ALA A 121 6.32 10.79 10.19
CA ALA A 121 5.15 10.64 9.32
C ALA A 121 3.82 10.89 10.08
N CYS A 122 2.69 10.80 9.39
CA CYS A 122 1.33 10.85 9.97
C CYS A 122 1.07 9.67 10.92
N TRP A 123 1.60 9.76 12.15
CA TRP A 123 1.52 8.77 13.22
C TRP A 123 0.19 8.81 14.00
N LYS A 124 -0.66 9.82 13.74
CA LYS A 124 -1.99 9.91 14.31
C LYS A 124 -2.97 9.06 13.50
N TRP A 125 -3.85 8.33 14.19
CA TRP A 125 -4.94 7.59 13.57
C TRP A 125 -5.87 8.53 12.79
N HIS A 126 -6.13 8.22 11.53
CA HIS A 126 -7.00 9.00 10.65
C HIS A 126 -7.62 8.14 9.56
N SER A 127 -8.59 8.72 8.85
CA SER A 127 -9.12 8.20 7.59
C SER A 127 -9.04 9.32 6.56
N ASP A 128 -8.54 9.00 5.37
CA ASP A 128 -8.33 9.99 4.31
C ASP A 128 -9.64 10.44 3.65
N TYR A 129 -9.65 11.69 3.17
CA TYR A 129 -10.72 12.25 2.35
C TYR A 129 -10.50 11.97 0.86
N VAL A 130 -10.53 10.68 0.50
CA VAL A 130 -10.48 10.18 -0.87
C VAL A 130 -11.56 9.10 -1.07
N THR A 131 -11.83 8.70 -2.31
CA THR A 131 -12.70 7.55 -2.60
C THR A 131 -12.06 6.26 -2.08
N ALA A 132 -10.84 5.97 -2.49
CA ALA A 132 -9.99 4.93 -1.93
C ALA A 132 -8.51 5.28 -2.17
N ARG A 133 -7.62 4.64 -1.42
CA ARG A 133 -6.17 4.82 -1.51
C ARG A 133 -5.48 3.47 -1.56
N LEU A 134 -4.58 3.27 -2.52
CA LEU A 134 -3.68 2.12 -2.50
C LEU A 134 -2.41 2.49 -1.75
N ILE A 135 -1.97 1.64 -0.83
CA ILE A 135 -0.72 1.81 -0.09
C ILE A 135 0.10 0.52 -0.17
N CYS A 136 1.38 0.64 -0.47
CA CYS A 136 2.35 -0.46 -0.40
C CYS A 136 3.66 0.06 0.19
N THR A 137 4.12 -0.53 1.29
CA THR A 137 5.47 -0.22 1.81
C THR A 137 6.45 -1.23 1.23
N TYR A 138 7.38 -0.78 0.38
CA TYR A 138 8.36 -1.66 -0.26
C TYR A 138 9.56 -1.97 0.63
N ILE A 139 9.95 -1.03 1.49
CA ILE A 139 11.08 -1.10 2.42
C ILE A 139 10.63 -0.54 3.75
N GLY A 140 11.01 -1.19 4.85
CA GLY A 140 10.66 -0.77 6.21
C GLY A 140 9.26 -1.20 6.68
N PRO A 141 8.82 -0.76 7.87
CA PRO A 141 7.57 -1.21 8.49
C PRO A 141 6.32 -0.74 7.73
N GLY A 142 5.32 -1.60 7.57
CA GLY A 142 4.09 -1.27 6.85
C GLY A 142 3.13 -0.37 7.60
N THR A 143 2.17 0.23 6.89
CA THR A 143 1.07 1.03 7.46
C THR A 143 0.30 0.25 8.52
N GLN A 144 -0.06 0.92 9.62
CA GLN A 144 -0.90 0.35 10.67
C GLN A 144 -2.37 0.72 10.44
N TRP A 145 -3.29 -0.17 10.82
CA TRP A 145 -4.74 0.02 10.66
C TRP A 145 -5.51 -0.53 11.86
N LEU A 146 -6.77 -0.11 12.00
CA LEU A 146 -7.65 -0.51 13.10
C LEU A 146 -8.82 -1.36 12.65
N SER A 147 -9.17 -2.33 13.50
CA SER A 147 -10.48 -3.00 13.49
C SER A 147 -11.64 -1.99 13.54
N ARG A 148 -12.73 -2.27 12.81
CA ARG A 148 -13.89 -1.38 12.79
C ARG A 148 -14.57 -1.31 14.15
N GLY A 149 -14.92 -0.11 14.60
CA GLY A 149 -15.64 0.08 15.86
C GLY A 149 -14.77 -0.08 17.12
N CYS A 150 -13.44 -0.12 16.97
CA CYS A 150 -12.53 -0.12 18.11
C CYS A 150 -12.72 1.14 18.98
N ASN A 151 -12.41 1.03 20.28
CA ASN A 151 -12.41 2.16 21.18
C ASN A 151 -11.30 3.18 20.85
N HIS A 152 -11.41 4.39 21.38
CA HIS A 152 -10.33 5.38 21.35
C HIS A 152 -9.88 5.73 22.78
N PRO A 153 -8.64 5.43 23.18
CA PRO A 153 -7.57 4.80 22.40
C PRO A 153 -7.85 3.31 22.08
N PRO A 154 -7.32 2.79 20.95
CA PRO A 154 -7.55 1.40 20.55
C PRO A 154 -6.81 0.43 21.47
N ALA A 155 -7.43 -0.73 21.77
CA ALA A 155 -6.75 -1.80 22.48
C ALA A 155 -5.65 -2.41 21.58
N ALA A 156 -4.70 -3.14 22.18
CA ALA A 156 -3.61 -3.75 21.41
C ALA A 156 -4.11 -4.76 20.36
N GLY A 157 -5.19 -5.49 20.65
CA GLY A 157 -5.79 -6.47 19.72
C GLY A 157 -6.54 -5.85 18.53
N ASP A 158 -6.85 -4.55 18.60
CA ASP A 158 -7.53 -3.81 17.52
C ASP A 158 -6.54 -3.19 16.53
N GLN A 159 -5.25 -3.23 16.84
CA GLN A 159 -4.18 -2.61 16.07
C GLN A 159 -3.46 -3.65 15.23
N HIS A 160 -3.44 -3.41 13.92
CA HIS A 160 -2.81 -4.31 12.96
C HIS A 160 -1.77 -3.55 12.14
N GLN A 161 -0.79 -4.27 11.60
CA GLN A 161 0.25 -3.70 10.75
C GLN A 161 0.39 -4.50 9.47
N LEU A 162 0.44 -3.82 8.33
CA LEU A 162 0.73 -4.47 7.05
C LEU A 162 2.17 -4.99 7.01
N GLY A 163 2.35 -6.14 6.38
CA GLY A 163 3.67 -6.64 6.02
C GLY A 163 4.34 -5.78 4.95
N THR A 164 5.67 -5.77 4.92
CA THR A 164 6.42 -5.17 3.81
C THR A 164 6.09 -5.89 2.50
N GLY A 165 5.75 -5.14 1.46
CA GLY A 165 5.31 -5.66 0.15
C GLY A 165 3.82 -5.97 0.04
N THR A 166 3.11 -6.09 1.17
CA THR A 166 1.65 -6.21 1.18
C THR A 166 1.04 -4.95 0.58
N VAL A 167 0.10 -5.14 -0.33
CA VAL A 167 -0.65 -4.05 -0.96
C VAL A 167 -1.99 -3.96 -0.25
N GLY A 168 -2.29 -2.80 0.33
CA GLY A 168 -3.61 -2.51 0.87
C GLY A 168 -4.35 -1.52 0.00
N LEU A 169 -5.62 -1.79 -0.28
CA LEU A 169 -6.57 -0.85 -0.87
C LEU A 169 -7.57 -0.42 0.21
N PHE A 170 -7.46 0.85 0.59
CA PHE A 170 -8.10 1.47 1.74
C PHE A 170 -9.31 2.28 1.27
N LYS A 171 -10.51 1.93 1.71
CA LYS A 171 -11.72 2.72 1.40
C LYS A 171 -11.73 4.00 2.23
N GLY A 172 -11.71 5.16 1.57
CA GLY A 172 -11.63 6.46 2.23
C GLY A 172 -13.01 7.04 2.56
N LYS A 173 -13.03 8.22 3.20
CA LYS A 173 -14.26 8.91 3.61
C LYS A 173 -15.14 9.31 2.43
N GLY A 174 -14.57 9.55 1.26
CA GLY A 174 -15.32 9.90 0.05
C GLY A 174 -16.19 8.76 -0.48
N TRP A 175 -15.91 7.51 -0.09
CA TRP A 175 -16.75 6.36 -0.41
C TRP A 175 -17.56 5.89 0.81
N ALA A 176 -16.91 5.67 1.95
CA ALA A 176 -17.54 5.00 3.08
C ALA A 176 -18.05 5.92 4.19
N GLY A 177 -17.78 7.24 4.14
CA GLY A 177 -18.09 8.15 5.25
C GLY A 177 -17.45 7.67 6.55
N ASP A 178 -18.27 7.44 7.58
CA ASP A 178 -17.85 6.91 8.89
C ASP A 178 -17.41 5.44 8.85
N GLY A 179 -17.65 4.74 7.75
CA GLY A 179 -17.13 3.38 7.51
C GLY A 179 -15.74 3.33 6.91
N ALA A 180 -15.07 4.47 6.73
CA ALA A 180 -13.71 4.52 6.17
C ALA A 180 -12.71 3.82 7.09
N ILE A 181 -11.70 3.19 6.48
CA ILE A 181 -10.66 2.51 7.25
C ILE A 181 -9.80 3.54 8.01
N VAL A 182 -9.59 3.29 9.30
CA VAL A 182 -8.71 4.09 10.15
C VAL A 182 -7.30 3.51 10.09
N HIS A 183 -6.33 4.33 9.76
CA HIS A 183 -4.94 3.91 9.60
C HIS A 183 -3.96 5.02 9.98
N ARG A 184 -2.67 4.67 10.05
CA ARG A 184 -1.55 5.59 10.29
C ARG A 184 -0.25 5.01 9.76
N SER A 185 0.75 5.86 9.61
CA SER A 185 2.13 5.37 9.59
C SER A 185 2.52 4.84 10.99
N PRO A 186 3.34 3.78 11.08
CA PRO A 186 3.92 3.35 12.35
C PRO A 186 4.50 4.54 13.11
N PRO A 187 4.35 4.57 14.44
CA PRO A 187 5.02 5.58 15.25
C PRO A 187 6.54 5.52 14.99
N PRO A 188 7.24 6.67 15.05
CA PRO A 188 8.68 6.69 15.00
C PRO A 188 9.22 6.08 16.30
N ASP A 189 9.41 4.77 16.30
CA ASP A 189 10.10 4.05 17.38
C ASP A 189 11.62 4.15 17.13
N ALA A 190 12.45 3.97 18.17
CA ALA A 190 13.90 4.31 18.20
C ALA A 190 14.81 3.66 17.14
N THR A 191 14.28 2.87 16.23
CA THR A 191 14.95 2.52 14.98
C THR A 191 14.57 3.54 13.93
N ASP A 192 15.54 4.33 13.48
CA ASP A 192 15.54 5.20 12.28
C ASP A 192 15.27 4.39 10.98
N ALA A 193 14.25 3.55 10.99
CA ALA A 193 13.89 2.63 9.94
C ALA A 193 13.23 3.43 8.83
N GLU A 194 14.07 3.85 7.92
CA GLU A 194 13.72 4.40 6.62
C GLU A 194 12.70 3.52 5.89
N ARG A 195 11.71 4.16 5.26
CA ARG A 195 10.68 3.47 4.48
C ARG A 195 10.63 4.00 3.07
N LEU A 196 10.42 3.10 2.11
CA LEU A 196 9.98 3.48 0.77
C LEU A 196 8.49 3.14 0.66
N LEU A 197 7.65 4.18 0.64
CA LEU A 197 6.21 4.07 0.62
C LEU A 197 5.67 4.44 -0.75
N LEU A 198 4.85 3.57 -1.33
CA LEU A 198 3.98 3.89 -2.46
C LEU A 198 2.60 4.26 -1.95
N VAL A 199 2.06 5.36 -2.47
CA VAL A 199 0.65 5.73 -2.38
C VAL A 199 0.10 6.01 -3.77
N ILE A 200 -1.08 5.48 -4.08
CA ILE A 200 -1.85 5.80 -5.28
C ILE A 200 -3.24 6.28 -4.88
N ASP A 201 -3.61 7.48 -5.33
CA ASP A 201 -4.89 8.12 -5.09
C ASP A 201 -5.61 8.38 -6.44
N PRO A 202 -6.95 8.41 -6.48
CA PRO A 202 -7.65 8.87 -7.67
C PRO A 202 -7.45 10.39 -7.79
N VAL A 203 -7.27 10.89 -9.01
CA VAL A 203 -7.48 12.32 -9.25
C VAL A 203 -8.99 12.52 -9.33
N ALA A 204 -9.54 13.39 -8.49
CA ALA A 204 -10.96 13.75 -8.59
C ALA A 204 -11.25 14.16 -10.03
N ALA A 205 -12.25 13.54 -10.66
CA ALA A 205 -12.75 14.08 -11.91
C ALA A 205 -13.17 15.52 -11.62
N ASP A 206 -12.70 16.48 -12.40
CA ASP A 206 -13.18 17.85 -12.27
C ASP A 206 -14.70 17.82 -12.48
N ASP A 207 -15.46 17.99 -11.40
CA ASP A 207 -16.94 17.93 -11.39
C ASP A 207 -17.57 19.05 -12.24
N ARG A 208 -16.76 19.90 -12.86
CA ARG A 208 -17.18 20.97 -13.77
C ARG A 208 -17.69 20.49 -15.13
N VAL A 209 -17.50 19.24 -15.52
CA VAL A 209 -17.92 18.73 -16.85
C VAL A 209 -19.17 17.83 -16.80
N ARG A 210 -19.73 17.54 -15.62
CA ARG A 210 -20.95 16.69 -15.47
C ARG A 210 -22.25 17.48 -15.27
N ARG A 211 -22.23 18.80 -15.47
CA ARG A 211 -23.42 19.64 -15.58
C ARG A 211 -23.48 20.32 -16.95
N LEU A 212 -23.79 19.53 -17.98
CA LEU A 212 -24.38 19.99 -19.23
C LEU A 212 -25.47 19.00 -19.63
#